data_AF-A0A950FDZ7-F1
#
_entry.id   AF-A0A950FDZ7-F1
#
_cell.length_a   1.000
_cell.length_b   1.000
_cell.length_c   1.000
_cell.angle_alpha   90.00
_cell.angle_beta   90.00
_cell.angle_gamma   90.00
#
_symmetry.space_group_name_H-M   'P 1'
#
loop_
_entity.id
_entity.type
_entity.pdbx_description
1 polymer ?
#
loop_
_entity_poly.entity_id
_entity_poly.type
_entity_poly.pdbx_seq_one_letter_code
_entity_poly.pdbx_strand_id
1 'polypeptide(L)' 'LEGHVKASVVSVGGELIGNIENARRVELLETGVINGDVKAGSLTVAAGSRMRGQVEFGYEGESRAKSETKSFGNA' A
#
# COMPACT_ATOMS: atom_id res chain seq x y z
N LEU A 1 5.62 12.65 11.44
CA LEU A 1 5.54 11.47 12.35
C LEU A 1 6.74 10.58 12.02
N GLU A 2 7.53 10.20 13.03
CA GLU A 2 8.74 9.40 12.82
C GLU A 2 8.58 8.01 13.45
N GLY A 3 8.80 6.94 12.67
CA GLY A 3 8.82 5.57 13.20
C GLY A 3 8.25 4.50 12.28
N HIS A 4 8.09 3.29 12.83
CA HIS A 4 7.54 2.14 12.12
C HIS A 4 6.01 2.12 12.22
N VAL A 5 5.33 2.05 11.07
CA VAL A 5 3.88 2.00 10.99
C VAL A 5 3.46 0.60 10.54
N LYS A 6 2.70 -0.08 11.40
CA LYS A 6 2.10 -1.39 11.11
C LYS A 6 0.59 -1.28 11.25
N ALA A 7 -0.09 -1.18 10.11
CA ALA A 7 -1.55 -1.05 10.05
C ALA A 7 -2.05 -1.67 8.74
N SER A 8 -3.29 -2.17 8.71
CA SER A 8 -3.87 -2.76 7.50
C SER A 8 -4.20 -1.72 6.42
N VAL A 9 -4.65 -0.53 6.82
CA VAL A 9 -4.95 0.60 5.94
C VAL A 9 -4.25 1.82 6.49
N VAL A 10 -3.54 2.55 5.64
CA VAL A 10 -2.80 3.76 5.99
C VAL A 10 -3.18 4.89 5.05
N SER A 11 -3.63 6.02 5.59
CA SER A 11 -3.88 7.25 4.81
C SER A 11 -2.93 8.34 5.29
N VAL A 12 -2.15 8.92 4.38
CA VAL A 12 -1.12 9.92 4.71
C VAL A 12 -1.48 11.26 4.09
N GLY A 13 -1.89 12.22 4.92
CA GLY A 13 -2.20 13.60 4.52
C GLY A 13 -1.13 14.64 4.88
N GLY A 14 -0.11 14.24 5.62
CA GLY A 14 1.00 15.12 6.02
C GLY A 14 2.34 14.44 5.79
N GLU A 15 3.31 14.73 6.65
CA GLU A 15 4.65 14.15 6.54
C GLU A 15 4.83 12.92 7.44
N LEU A 16 5.15 11.80 6.80
CA LEU A 16 5.53 10.54 7.42
C LEU A 16 7.00 10.25 7.10
N ILE A 17 7.79 10.01 8.14
CA ILE A 17 9.19 9.62 8.04
C ILE A 17 9.33 8.26 8.70
N GLY A 18 9.76 7.26 7.96
CA GLY A 18 9.89 5.89 8.46
C GLY A 18 9.17 4.87 7.59
N ASN A 19 9.06 3.66 8.13
CA ASN A 19 8.76 2.48 7.33
C ASN A 19 7.33 2.02 7.52
N ILE A 20 6.66 1.66 6.42
CA ILE A 20 5.33 1.07 6.43
C ILE A 20 5.46 -0.42 6.13
N GLU A 21 4.99 -1.26 7.04
CA GLU A 21 5.02 -2.72 6.89
C GLU A 21 3.63 -3.33 7.00
N ASN A 22 3.38 -4.39 6.23
CA ASN A 22 2.15 -5.18 6.25
C ASN A 22 0.86 -4.37 5.98
N ALA A 23 0.95 -3.25 5.26
CA ALA A 23 -0.22 -2.52 4.84
C ALA A 23 -0.91 -3.22 3.66
N ARG A 24 -2.21 -3.52 3.77
CA ARG A 24 -2.97 -4.01 2.62
C ARG A 24 -3.23 -2.88 1.62
N ARG A 25 -3.47 -1.69 2.16
CA ARG A 25 -3.75 -0.48 1.37
C ARG A 25 -3.04 0.72 1.96
N VAL A 26 -2.35 1.46 1.11
CA VAL A 26 -1.76 2.75 1.44
C VAL A 26 -2.32 3.80 0.49
N GLU A 27 -2.81 4.89 1.05
CA GLU A 27 -3.36 6.04 0.33
C GLU A 27 -2.55 7.28 0.70
N LEU A 28 -1.79 7.82 -0.26
CA LEU A 28 -1.17 9.13 -0.12
C LEU A 28 -2.17 10.17 -0.63
N LEU A 29 -2.52 11.11 0.23
CA LEU A 29 -3.39 12.24 -0.10
C LEU A 29 -2.57 13.38 -0.73
N GLU A 30 -3.25 14.43 -1.19
CA GLU A 30 -2.66 15.51 -2.01
C GLU A 30 -1.41 16.16 -1.38
N THR A 31 -1.41 16.37 -0.06
CA THR A 31 -0.28 16.95 0.69
C THR A 31 0.60 15.90 1.38
N GLY A 32 0.36 14.62 1.10
CA GLY A 32 1.08 13.50 1.71
C GLY A 32 2.52 13.42 1.26
N VAL A 33 3.45 13.37 2.22
CA VAL A 33 4.88 13.17 1.99
C VAL A 33 5.34 11.95 2.76
N ILE A 34 5.96 10.98 2.09
CA ILE A 34 6.60 9.83 2.74
C ILE A 34 8.10 9.85 2.48
N ASN A 35 8.88 9.78 3.55
CA ASN A 35 10.32 9.58 3.52
C ASN A 35 10.66 8.27 4.23
N GLY A 36 10.86 7.19 3.46
CA GLY A 36 11.14 5.86 4.00
C GLY A 36 10.63 4.73 3.10
N ASP A 37 10.71 3.51 3.60
CA ASP A 37 10.38 2.32 2.82
C ASP A 37 8.92 1.90 3.02
N VAL A 38 8.22 1.65 1.92
CA VAL A 38 6.78 1.31 1.93
C VAL A 38 6.57 -0.09 1.38
N LYS A 39 6.09 -1.00 2.23
CA LYS A 39 5.67 -2.35 1.83
C LYS A 39 4.16 -2.48 1.96
N ALA A 40 3.47 -2.59 0.83
CA ALA A 40 2.03 -2.66 0.80
C ALA A 40 1.47 -3.68 -0.21
N GLY A 41 0.22 -4.12 -0.03
CA GLY A 41 -0.51 -4.87 -1.05
C GLY A 41 -0.88 -3.96 -2.23
N SER A 42 -1.46 -2.80 -1.93
CA SER A 42 -1.86 -1.78 -2.89
C SER A 42 -1.44 -0.39 -2.42
N LEU A 43 -0.99 0.45 -3.37
CA LEU A 43 -0.60 1.83 -3.13
C LEU A 43 -1.35 2.75 -4.09
N THR A 44 -1.99 3.79 -3.55
CA THR A 44 -2.64 4.87 -4.31
C THR A 44 -1.99 6.19 -3.97
N VAL A 45 -1.71 7.00 -4.99
CA VAL A 45 -1.01 8.28 -4.84
C VAL A 45 -1.85 9.38 -5.49
N ALA A 46 -2.23 10.38 -4.69
CA ALA A 46 -2.94 11.54 -5.18
C ALA A 46 -2.00 12.51 -5.94
N ALA A 47 -2.58 13.42 -6.72
CA ALA A 47 -1.82 14.49 -7.34
C ALA A 47 -1.23 15.41 -6.25
N GLY A 48 0.06 15.73 -6.36
CA GLY A 48 0.76 16.58 -5.39
C GLY A 48 1.48 15.82 -4.28
N SER A 49 1.17 14.53 -4.07
CA SER A 49 1.88 13.69 -3.11
C SER A 49 3.35 13.52 -3.49
N ARG A 50 4.22 13.35 -2.49
CA ARG A 50 5.64 13.11 -2.70
C ARG A 50 6.10 11.89 -1.93
N MET A 51 6.99 11.12 -2.53
CA MET A 51 7.51 9.92 -1.90
C MET A 51 9.00 9.78 -2.20
N ARG A 52 9.78 9.47 -1.17
CA ARG A 52 11.23 9.27 -1.23
C ARG A 52 11.59 8.03 -0.43
N GLY A 53 12.13 7.02 -1.10
CA GLY A 53 12.50 5.73 -0.49
C GLY A 53 12.18 4.58 -1.43
N GLN A 54 12.23 3.34 -0.92
CA GLN A 54 11.84 2.17 -1.70
C GLN A 54 10.36 1.86 -1.53
N VAL A 55 9.72 1.42 -2.61
CA VAL A 55 8.34 0.93 -2.57
C VAL A 55 8.30 -0.48 -3.10
N GLU A 56 7.70 -1.34 -2.32
CA GLU A 56 7.32 -2.67 -2.72
C GLU A 56 5.80 -2.77 -2.61
N PHE A 57 5.13 -2.89 -3.75
CA PHE A 57 3.69 -3.11 -3.83
C PHE A 57 3.38 -4.43 -4.55
N GLY A 58 2.22 -5.04 -4.27
CA GLY A 58 1.92 -6.39 -4.73
C GLY A 58 2.42 -7.50 -3.80
N TYR A 59 2.88 -7.13 -2.59
CA TYR A 59 3.11 -8.08 -1.51
C TYR A 59 1.76 -8.49 -0.90
N GLU A 60 1.09 -9.43 -1.57
CA GLU A 60 0.00 -10.17 -0.95
C GLU A 60 0.63 -11.13 0.06
N GLY A 61 0.65 -10.75 1.35
CA GLY A 61 0.87 -11.72 2.41
C GLY A 61 -0.13 -12.87 2.20
N GLU A 62 0.38 -14.08 1.99
CA GLU A 62 -0.28 -15.33 1.63
C GLU A 62 -1.77 -15.45 2.03
N SER A 63 -2.63 -14.79 1.27
CA SER A 63 -4.08 -14.94 1.36
C SER A 63 -4.68 -14.63 -0.01
N ARG A 64 -4.10 -15.27 -1.04
CA ARG A 64 -4.86 -15.57 -2.26
C ARG A 64 -5.94 -16.58 -1.88
N ALA A 65 -7.03 -16.08 -1.32
CA ALA A 65 -8.29 -16.78 -1.40
C ALA A 65 -8.59 -16.96 -2.90
N LYS A 66 -8.47 -18.21 -3.35
CA LYS A 66 -8.73 -18.68 -4.71
C LYS A 66 -9.88 -17.90 -5.36
N SER A 67 -9.59 -17.14 -6.40
CA SER A 67 -10.61 -16.86 -7.42
C SER A 67 -10.68 -18.10 -8.30
N GLU A 68 -11.54 -19.05 -7.93
CA GLU A 68 -11.99 -20.12 -8.83
C GLU A 68 -12.65 -19.47 -10.05
N THR A 69 -11.90 -19.37 -11.16
CA THR A 69 -12.49 -19.14 -12.47
C THR A 69 -13.24 -20.42 -12.87
N LYS A 70 -14.51 -20.54 -12.48
CA LYS A 70 -15.43 -21.53 -13.07
C LYS A 70 -15.77 -21.07 -14.48
N SER A 71 -14.99 -21.55 -15.44
CA SER A 71 -15.35 -21.55 -16.85
C SER A 71 -16.51 -22.54 -17.05
N PHE A 72 -17.73 -22.03 -17.26
CA PHE A 72 -18.84 -22.85 -17.73
C PHE A 72 -18.76 -22.92 -19.26
N GLY A 73 -18.14 -24.00 -19.76
CA GLY A 73 -18.21 -24.39 -21.15
C GLY A 73 -19.44 -25.27 -21.38
N ASN A 74 -20.44 -24.70 -22.04
CA ASN A 74 -21.62 -25.36 -22.57
C ASN A 74 -21.28 -26.05 -23.91
N ALA A 75 -21.50 -27.36 -23.97
CA ALA A 75 -21.53 -28.17 -25.20
C ALA A 75 -22.72 -29.13 -25.14
#